data_AF-A0A959E5R2-F1
#
_entry.id   AF-A0A959E5R2-F1
#
_cell.length_a   1.000
_cell.length_b   1.000
_cell.length_c   1.000
_cell.angle_alpha   90.00
_cell.angle_beta   90.00
_cell.angle_gamma   90.00
#
_symmetry.space_group_name_H-M   'P 1'
#
loop_
_entity.id
_entity.type
_entity.pdbx_description
1 polymer ?
#
loop_
_entity_poly.entity_id
_entity_poly.type
_entity_poly.pdbx_seq_one_letter_code
_entity_poly.pdbx_strand_id
1 'polypeptide(L)' 'LEALQHTDESLTAVLTGMDNAVTSDFIAMDIRRALHYLGEITGEITTEDLLDHIFSKFCIGK' A
#
# COMPACT_ATOMS: atom_id res chain seq x y z
N LEU A 1 13.07 3.20 5.70
CA LEU A 1 13.64 1.83 5.66
C LEU A 1 12.55 0.79 5.92
N GLU A 2 11.67 1.02 6.90
CA GLU A 2 10.49 0.17 7.16
C GLU A 2 9.58 -0.03 5.93
N ALA A 3 9.25 1.03 5.18
CA ALA A 3 8.44 0.89 3.95
C ALA A 3 9.06 -0.04 2.89
N LEU A 4 10.40 -0.08 2.77
CA LEU A 4 11.07 -1.01 1.85
C LEU A 4 10.96 -2.45 2.35
N GLN A 5 11.06 -2.66 3.67
CA GLN A 5 10.86 -3.99 4.27
C GLN A 5 9.42 -4.47 4.05
N HIS A 6 8.42 -3.61 4.25
CA HIS A 6 7.02 -3.97 4.01
C HIS A 6 6.70 -4.21 2.52
N THR A 7 7.38 -3.50 1.62
CA THR A 7 7.31 -3.78 0.18
C THR A 7 7.83 -5.19 -0.13
N ASP A 8 9.00 -5.54 0.41
CA ASP A 8 9.63 -6.86 0.23
C ASP A 8 8.78 -8.01 0.82
N GLU A 9 8.23 -7.82 2.01
CA GLU A 9 7.31 -8.76 2.65
C GLU A 9 6.07 -9.02 1.80
N SER A 10 5.47 -7.95 1.26
CA SER A 10 4.28 -8.04 0.40
C SER A 10 4.59 -8.75 -0.92
N LEU A 11 5.75 -8.48 -1.54
CA LEU A 11 6.18 -9.18 -2.75
C LEU A 11 6.51 -10.66 -2.49
N THR A 12 7.08 -10.98 -1.33
CA THR A 12 7.32 -12.37 -0.92
C THR A 12 6.01 -13.12 -0.74
N ALA A 13 4.98 -12.47 -0.18
CA ALA A 13 3.64 -13.03 -0.07
C ALA A 13 3.01 -13.29 -1.45
N VAL A 14 3.20 -12.39 -2.43
CA VAL A 14 2.78 -12.60 -3.83
C VAL A 14 3.42 -13.84 -4.43
N LEU A 15 4.75 -13.96 -4.34
CA LEU A 15 5.49 -15.11 -4.89
C LEU A 15 5.02 -16.42 -4.25
N THR A 16 4.90 -16.43 -2.92
CA THR A 16 4.41 -17.59 -2.17
C THR A 16 2.96 -17.92 -2.52
N GLY A 17 2.10 -16.91 -2.73
CA GLY A 17 0.71 -17.11 -3.11
C GLY A 17 0.55 -17.70 -4.51
N MET A 18 1.42 -17.30 -5.45
CA MET A 18 1.48 -17.88 -6.79
C MET A 18 1.85 -19.36 -6.75
N ASP A 19 2.83 -19.74 -5.92
CA ASP A 19 3.28 -21.14 -5.78
C ASP A 19 2.24 -22.03 -5.06
N ASN A 20 1.43 -21.45 -4.17
CA ASN A 20 0.43 -22.17 -3.37
C ASN A 20 -0.99 -22.15 -3.96
N ALA A 21 -1.15 -21.76 -5.24
CA ALA A 21 -2.44 -21.67 -5.92
C ALA A 21 -3.50 -20.81 -5.19
N VAL A 22 -3.05 -19.73 -4.55
CA VAL A 22 -3.94 -18.73 -3.93
C VAL A 22 -4.74 -18.03 -5.04
N THR A 23 -5.99 -17.67 -4.74
CA THR A 23 -6.85 -16.96 -5.69
C THR A 23 -6.25 -15.61 -6.08
N SER A 24 -6.44 -15.24 -7.34
CA SER A 24 -5.92 -14.00 -7.93
C SER A 24 -6.31 -12.74 -7.15
N ASP A 25 -7.46 -12.75 -6.47
CA ASP A 25 -7.93 -11.60 -5.68
C ASP A 25 -7.03 -11.29 -4.48
N PHE A 26 -6.51 -12.33 -3.81
CA PHE A 26 -5.57 -12.16 -2.71
C PHE A 26 -4.19 -11.75 -3.22
N ILE A 27 -3.71 -12.38 -4.30
CA ILE A 27 -2.45 -11.97 -4.95
C ILE A 27 -2.51 -10.50 -5.38
N ALA A 28 -3.62 -10.08 -5.99
CA ALA A 28 -3.82 -8.69 -6.38
C ALA A 28 -3.85 -7.74 -5.17
N MET A 29 -4.33 -8.19 -4.01
CA MET A 29 -4.31 -7.40 -2.78
C MET A 29 -2.88 -7.18 -2.28
N ASP A 30 -2.05 -8.21 -2.27
CA ASP A 30 -0.65 -8.09 -1.83
C ASP A 30 0.19 -7.25 -2.81
N ILE A 31 -0.09 -7.32 -4.12
CA ILE A 31 0.50 -6.40 -5.11
C ILE A 31 0.12 -4.94 -4.80
N ARG A 32 -1.16 -4.66 -4.48
CA ARG A 32 -1.60 -3.30 -4.13
C ARG A 32 -0.91 -2.78 -2.87
N ARG A 33 -0.69 -3.64 -1.87
CA ARG A 33 0.06 -3.29 -0.66
C ARG A 33 1.52 -2.98 -0.95
N ALA A 34 2.19 -3.81 -1.75
CA ALA A 34 3.57 -3.56 -2.17
C ALA A 34 3.70 -2.20 -2.89
N LEU A 35 2.75 -1.87 -3.79
CA LEU A 35 2.72 -0.59 -4.48
C LEU A 35 2.46 0.59 -3.53
N HIS A 36 1.59 0.43 -2.53
CA HIS A 36 1.34 1.46 -1.52
C HIS A 36 2.61 1.80 -0.73
N TYR A 37 3.28 0.79 -0.16
CA TYR A 37 4.54 0.99 0.58
C TYR A 37 5.66 1.56 -0.30
N LEU A 38 5.70 1.16 -1.58
CA LEU A 38 6.64 1.74 -2.53
C LEU A 38 6.33 3.21 -2.82
N GLY A 39 5.04 3.55 -2.94
CA GLY A 39 4.53 4.90 -3.13
C GLY A 39 4.91 5.86 -2.00
N GLU A 40 4.87 5.38 -0.75
CA GLU A 40 5.35 6.14 0.43
C GLU A 40 6.82 6.57 0.30
N ILE A 41 7.65 5.75 -0.37
CA ILE A 41 9.07 6.03 -0.56
C ILE A 41 9.30 6.96 -1.74
N THR A 42 8.59 6.75 -2.85
CA THR A 42 8.74 7.55 -4.06
C THR A 42 8.02 8.90 -3.98
N GLY A 43 7.26 9.15 -2.91
CA GLY A 43 6.44 10.35 -2.75
C GLY A 43 5.24 10.36 -3.70
N GLU A 44 4.77 9.18 -4.10
CA GLU A 44 3.55 9.06 -4.91
C GLU A 44 2.36 9.38 -4.01
N ILE A 45 1.66 10.48 -4.29
CA ILE A 45 0.50 10.91 -3.51
C ILE A 45 -0.62 9.92 -3.79
N THR A 46 -0.99 9.14 -2.78
CA THR A 46 -2.16 8.27 -2.88
C THR A 46 -3.44 9.10 -2.75
N THR A 47 -4.57 8.57 -3.21
CA THR A 47 -5.87 9.23 -3.02
C THR A 47 -6.25 9.42 -1.55
N GLU A 48 -5.74 8.56 -0.66
CA GLU A 48 -5.92 8.68 0.80
C GLU A 48 -5.10 9.85 1.36
N ASP A 49 -3.85 10.03 0.94
CA ASP A 49 -3.02 11.18 1.33
C ASP A 49 -3.65 12.51 0.89
N LEU A 50 -4.27 12.52 -0.30
CA LEU A 50 -4.99 13.68 -0.81
C LEU A 50 -6.19 14.01 0.08
N LEU A 51 -6.98 13.00 0.48
CA LEU A 51 -8.13 13.17 1.37
C LEU A 51 -7.69 13.67 2.75
N ASP A 52 -6.65 13.09 3.33
CA ASP A 52 -6.09 13.52 4.62
C ASP A 52 -5.52 14.94 4.57
N HIS A 53 -4.89 15.33 3.46
CA HIS A 53 -4.43 16.71 3.28
C HIS A 53 -5.60 17.69 3.13
N ILE A 54 -6.68 17.30 2.46
CA ILE A 54 -7.90 18.10 2.35
C ILE A 54 -8.51 18.29 3.74
N PHE A 55 -8.72 17.21 4.49
CA PHE A 55 -9.41 17.26 5.79
C PHE A 55 -8.54 17.80 6.93
N SER A 56 -7.21 17.67 6.89
CA SER A 56 -6.31 18.25 7.91
C SER A 56 -6.30 19.79 7.92
N LYS A 57 -6.69 20.44 6.83
CA LYS A 57 -6.85 21.91 6.76
C LYS A 57 -8.25 22.40 7.11
N PHE A 58 -9.23 21.51 7.20
CA PHE A 58 -10.49 21.82 7.84
C PHE A 58 -10.30 21.59 9.34
N CYS A 59 -9.97 22.65 10.08
CA CYS A 59 -10.30 22.68 11.50
C CYS A 59 -11.77 22.29 11.61
N ILE A 60 -12.05 21.10 12.15
CA ILE A 60 -13.39 20.68 12.56
C ILE A 60 -13.78 21.64 13.68
N GLY A 61 -14.27 22.80 13.27
CA GLY A 61 -14.87 23.79 14.13
C GLY A 61 -16.30 23.36 14.40
N LYS A 62 -16.46 22.63 15.51
CA LYS A 62 -17.69 22.03 16.07
C LYS A 62 -18.20 20.76 15.39
#